data_AF-A0A936F6Q7-F1
#
_entry.id   AF-A0A936F6Q7-F1
#
_cell.length_a   1.000
_cell.length_b   1.000
_cell.length_c   1.000
_cell.angle_alpha   90.00
_cell.angle_beta   90.00
_cell.angle_gamma   90.00
#
_symmetry.space_group_name_H-M   'P 1'
#
loop_
_entity.id
_entity.type
_entity.pdbx_description
1 polymer ?
#
loop_
_entity_poly.entity_id
_entity_poly.type
_entity_poly.pdbx_seq_one_letter_code
_entity_poly.pdbx_strand_id
1 'polypeptide(L)' 'MSDEAGQKARALAGAGMVRWVRPGQAVTLDYRTDRLNIMLDDKDRIASLSCG' A
#
# COMPACT_ATOMS: atom_id res chain seq x y z
N MET A 1 5.68 2.37 -13.02
CA MET A 1 5.52 0.97 -12.57
C MET A 1 4.64 0.85 -11.33
N SER A 2 4.88 1.62 -10.27
CA SER A 2 4.05 1.58 -9.05
C SER A 2 2.59 1.98 -9.28
N ASP A 3 2.31 2.95 -10.16
CA ASP A 3 0.97 3.51 -10.29
C ASP A 3 -0.08 2.53 -10.84
N GLU A 4 0.21 1.79 -11.92
CA GLU A 4 -0.71 0.78 -12.47
C GLU A 4 -0.94 -0.39 -11.51
N ALA A 5 0.13 -0.91 -10.91
CA ALA A 5 0.04 -1.97 -9.92
C ALA A 5 -0.77 -1.54 -8.69
N GLY A 6 -0.59 -0.29 -8.24
CA GLY A 6 -1.35 0.32 -7.16
C GLY A 6 -2.83 0.45 -7.49
N GLN A 7 -3.16 0.93 -8.68
CA GLN A 7 -4.55 1.05 -9.13
C GLN A 7 -5.24 -0.31 -9.23
N LYS A 8 -4.57 -1.32 -9.78
CA LYS A 8 -5.10 -2.68 -9.85
C LYS A 8 -5.31 -3.28 -8.46
N ALA A 9 -4.33 -3.17 -7.57
CA ALA A 9 -4.43 -3.69 -6.21
C ALA A 9 -5.55 -2.98 -5.42
N ARG A 10 -5.67 -1.66 -5.57
CA ARG A 10 -6.75 -0.85 -4.99
C ARG A 10 -8.12 -1.35 -5.43
N ALA A 11 -8.30 -1.56 -6.74
CA ALA A 11 -9.57 -2.04 -7.30
C ALA A 11 -9.93 -3.44 -6.79
N LEU A 12 -8.95 -4.36 -6.76
CA LEU A 12 -9.15 -5.73 -6.26
C LEU A 12 -9.45 -5.77 -4.76
N ALA A 13 -8.85 -4.88 -3.97
CA ALA A 13 -9.09 -4.79 -2.53
C ALA A 13 -10.38 -4.01 -2.18
N GLY A 14 -11.03 -3.36 -3.15
CA GLY A 14 -12.17 -2.47 -2.88
C GLY A 14 -11.81 -1.22 -2.09
N ALA A 15 -10.54 -0.80 -2.09
CA ALA A 15 -10.06 0.32 -1.30
C ALA A 15 -10.31 1.68 -1.99
N GLY A 16 -10.58 2.72 -1.19
CA GLY A 16 -10.71 4.09 -1.67
C GLY A 16 -9.35 4.72 -1.98
N MET A 17 -8.30 4.33 -1.25
CA MET A 17 -6.95 4.88 -1.41
C MET A 17 -5.85 3.84 -1.19
N VAL A 18 -4.64 4.21 -1.64
CA VAL A 18 -3.42 3.41 -1.48
C VAL A 18 -2.38 4.22 -0.71
N ARG A 19 -1.69 3.57 0.23
CA ARG A 19 -0.49 4.09 0.88
C ARG A 19 0.70 3.20 0.57
N TRP A 20 1.70 3.77 -0.09
CA TRP A 20 3.00 3.13 -0.29
C TRP A 20 3.88 3.39 0.93
N VAL A 21 4.54 2.35 1.43
CA VAL A 21 5.50 2.48 2.53
C VAL A 21 6.81 1.80 2.15
N ARG A 22 7.91 2.55 2.21
CA ARG A 22 9.28 2.06 2.00
C ARG A 22 9.90 1.58 3.32
N PRO A 23 10.95 0.75 3.27
CA PRO A 23 11.68 0.37 4.47
C PRO A 23 12.17 1.61 5.25
N GLY A 24 11.91 1.64 6.55
CA GLY A 24 12.29 2.74 7.44
C GLY A 24 11.43 4.01 7.34
N GLN A 25 10.45 4.06 6.44
CA GLN A 25 9.53 5.19 6.35
C GLN A 25 8.63 5.23 7.59
N ALA A 26 8.77 6.30 8.39
CA ALA A 26 7.89 6.55 9.50
C ALA A 26 6.46 6.81 8.99
N VAL A 27 5.50 6.14 9.62
CA VAL A 27 4.08 6.28 9.31
C VAL A 27 3.26 6.24 10.59
N THR A 28 2.09 6.86 10.55
CA THR A 28 1.10 6.74 11.61
C THR A 28 0.43 5.36 11.57
N LEU A 29 -0.03 4.91 12.74
CA LEU A 29 -0.75 3.64 12.93
C LEU A 29 -2.28 3.87 13.04
N ASP A 30 -2.77 4.98 12.48
CA ASP A 30 -4.20 5.24 12.38
C ASP A 30 -4.87 4.14 11.54
N TYR A 31 -5.98 3.61 12.02
CA TYR A 31 -6.76 2.64 11.25
C TYR A 31 -7.75 3.35 10.33
N ARG A 32 -7.77 2.94 9.07
CA ARG A 32 -8.61 3.47 7.99
C ARG A 32 -9.13 2.33 7.13
N THR A 33 -10.42 2.03 7.28
CA THR A 33 -11.10 0.96 6.53
C THR A 33 -11.07 1.16 5.01
N ASP A 34 -10.87 2.39 4.55
CA ASP A 34 -10.84 2.76 3.12
C ASP A 34 -9.46 2.68 2.47
N ARG A 35 -8.43 2.20 3.20
CA ARG A 35 -7.04 2.24 2.75
C ARG A 35 -6.44 0.85 2.53
N LEU A 36 -5.73 0.73 1.42
CA LEU A 36 -4.80 -0.36 1.13
C LEU A 36 -3.36 0.10 1.39
N ASN A 37 -2.65 -0.64 2.23
CA ASN A 37 -1.24 -0.44 2.50
C ASN A 37 -0.41 -1.36 1.60
N ILE A 38 0.53 -0.78 0.86
CA ILE A 38 1.48 -1.50 -0.01
C ILE A 38 2.89 -1.29 0.52
N MET A 39 3.49 -2.35 1.04
CA MET A 39 4.81 -2.31 1.65
C MET A 39 5.83 -2.72 0.61
N LEU A 40 6.85 -1.90 0.45
CA LEU A 40 7.96 -2.15 -0.46
C LEU A 40 9.17 -2.71 0.28
N ASP A 41 9.94 -3.55 -0.40
CA ASP A 41 11.29 -3.93 0.01
C ASP A 41 12.34 -2.88 -0.41
N ASP A 42 13.61 -3.19 -0.13
CA ASP A 42 14.77 -2.36 -0.48
C ASP A 42 15.05 -2.27 -1.99
N LYS A 43 14.40 -3.13 -2.78
CA LYS A 43 14.52 -3.21 -4.25
C LYS A 43 13.26 -2.72 -4.96
N ASP A 44 12.41 -1.96 -4.26
CA ASP A 44 11.18 -1.38 -4.80
C ASP A 44 10.13 -2.42 -5.26
N ARG A 45 10.17 -3.64 -4.70
CA ARG A 45 9.17 -4.68 -4.95
C ARG A 45 8.15 -4.74 -3.82
N ILE A 46 6.91 -5.13 -4.15
CA ILE A 46 5.86 -5.33 -3.16
C ILE A 46 6.25 -6.53 -2.28
N ALA A 47 6.46 -6.27 -1.00
CA ALA A 47 6.74 -7.27 0.02
C ALA A 47 5.45 -7.77 0.67
N SER A 48 4.47 -6.90 0.91
CA SER A 48 3.18 -7.27 1.49
C SER A 48 2.06 -6.26 1.19
N LEU A 49 0.83 -6.73 1.34
CA LEU A 49 -0.40 -5.94 1.21
C LEU A 49 -1.26 -6.12 2.46
N SER A 50 -1.87 -5.04 2.97
CA SER A 50 -2.83 -5.11 4.07
C SER A 50 -3.90 -4.01 3.99
N CYS A 51 -5.13 -4.31 4.41
CA CYS A 51 -6.22 -3.32 4.48
C CYS A 51 -6.31 -2.73 5.91
N GLY A 52 -6.51 -1.42 6.00
CA GLY A 52 -6.59 -0.67 7.26
C GLY A 52 -5.73 0.58 7.34
#